data_AF-A0A0W0SLS6-F1
#
_entry.id   AF-A0A0W0SLS6-F1
#
_cell.length_a   1.000
_cell.length_b   1.000
_cell.length_c   1.000
_cell.angle_alpha   90.00
_cell.angle_beta   90.00
_cell.angle_gamma   90.00
#
_symmetry.space_group_name_H-M   'P 1'
#
loop_
_entity.id
_entity.type
_entity.pdbx_description
1 polymer ?
#
loop_
_entity_poly.entity_id
_entity_poly.type
_entity_poly.pdbx_seq_one_letter_code
_entity_poly.pdbx_strand_id
1 'polypeptide(L)'
;MTYYLYVPIAQEKVSSTLQATIKDWVKAENIKQKEVVVTYLGEKGLKNLPPYAKIYVLAPGTATTPTSIENQAKDYELALNFPSTSQQFYLSEGKTQLSVPKMVDEMIADGLFSRNAEELSEDIPNIHIKLFFQNAGKQASRLAKIFEYFIDLKKPTTPVNIRMDYYPDSLLQAPGKKGKPHKYAIHSSKNTFLRAKEVRESLFSEGCQPMLSIEAVREAVREYYIYKSSRFCGLSHLFGLNEWFTSKDSALTIDSLLKPEMKDEDRFIKAKNFIKAFPNNKLADYLRELVDNSVNDNKEKFWSSQAAQV
;
A
#
# COMPACT_ATOMS: atom_id res chain seq x y z
N MET A 1 -21.64 -10.65 -0.95
CA MET A 1 -20.97 -9.79 0.07
C MET A 1 -21.46 -8.38 -0.14
N THR A 2 -22.02 -7.78 0.91
CA THR A 2 -22.59 -6.42 0.88
C THR A 2 -21.48 -5.37 1.00
N TYR A 3 -21.58 -4.33 0.19
CA TYR A 3 -20.70 -3.17 0.22
C TYR A 3 -21.47 -1.94 0.66
N TYR A 4 -20.80 -1.05 1.37
CA TYR A 4 -21.37 0.21 1.81
C TYR A 4 -20.75 1.33 0.99
N LEU A 5 -21.56 2.21 0.40
CA LEU A 5 -21.10 3.43 -0.23
C LEU A 5 -21.58 4.61 0.62
N TYR A 6 -20.63 5.23 1.32
CA TYR A 6 -20.87 6.45 2.08
C TYR A 6 -20.59 7.67 1.22
N VAL A 7 -21.59 8.55 1.12
CA VAL A 7 -21.50 9.84 0.44
C VAL A 7 -21.54 10.93 1.51
N PRO A 8 -20.45 11.70 1.70
CA PRO A 8 -20.33 12.72 2.76
C PRO A 8 -21.08 14.01 2.41
N ILE A 9 -22.27 13.87 1.82
CA ILE A 9 -23.17 14.95 1.42
C ILE A 9 -24.58 14.44 1.68
N ALA A 10 -25.45 15.29 2.23
CA ALA A 10 -26.86 14.97 2.42
C ALA A 10 -27.53 14.71 1.06
N GLN A 11 -28.44 13.74 0.99
CA GLN A 11 -29.01 13.26 -0.27
C GLN A 11 -29.60 14.39 -1.13
N GLU A 12 -30.29 15.35 -0.51
CA GLU A 12 -30.90 16.49 -1.21
C GLU A 12 -29.89 17.49 -1.80
N LYS A 13 -28.62 17.45 -1.35
CA LYS A 13 -27.55 18.34 -1.81
C LYS A 13 -26.63 17.69 -2.86
N VAL A 14 -26.83 16.41 -3.16
CA VAL A 14 -26.03 15.68 -4.16
C VAL A 14 -26.40 16.15 -5.57
N SER A 15 -25.41 16.59 -6.35
CA SER A 15 -25.62 17.04 -7.73
C SER A 15 -26.16 15.92 -8.63
N SER A 16 -26.96 16.26 -9.64
CA SER A 16 -27.53 15.28 -10.58
C SER A 16 -26.46 14.45 -11.29
N THR A 17 -25.32 15.06 -11.63
CA THR A 17 -24.15 14.38 -12.22
C THR A 17 -23.57 13.33 -11.28
N LEU A 18 -23.43 13.66 -9.99
CA LEU A 18 -22.93 12.74 -8.99
C LEU A 18 -23.93 11.61 -8.71
N GLN A 19 -25.23 11.92 -8.66
CA GLN A 19 -26.29 10.91 -8.55
C GLN A 19 -26.27 9.91 -9.72
N ALA A 20 -26.08 10.39 -10.96
CA ALA A 20 -25.94 9.53 -12.12
C ALA A 20 -24.70 8.62 -11.99
N THR A 21 -23.57 9.20 -11.59
CA THR A 21 -22.32 8.44 -11.37
C THR A 21 -22.49 7.35 -10.31
N ILE A 22 -23.16 7.65 -9.19
CA ILE A 22 -23.47 6.69 -8.13
C ILE A 22 -24.37 5.58 -8.68
N LYS A 23 -25.44 5.92 -9.39
CA LYS A 23 -26.37 4.94 -10.00
C LYS A 23 -25.65 4.00 -10.96
N ASP A 24 -24.79 4.52 -11.83
CA ASP A 24 -24.04 3.71 -12.78
C ASP A 24 -23.04 2.79 -12.08
N TRP A 25 -22.40 3.27 -11.02
CA TRP A 25 -21.50 2.45 -10.21
C TRP A 25 -22.23 1.32 -9.47
N VAL A 26 -23.35 1.64 -8.82
CA VAL A 26 -24.21 0.66 -8.14
C VAL A 26 -24.67 -0.42 -9.13
N LYS A 27 -25.14 -0.03 -10.32
CA LYS A 27 -25.49 -0.97 -11.39
C LYS A 27 -24.32 -1.85 -11.78
N ALA A 28 -23.12 -1.29 -11.96
CA ALA A 28 -21.94 -2.03 -12.36
C ALA A 28 -21.48 -3.06 -11.30
N GLU A 29 -21.62 -2.74 -10.01
CA GLU A 29 -21.32 -3.70 -8.94
C GLU A 29 -22.44 -4.74 -8.75
N ASN A 30 -23.72 -4.35 -8.90
CA ASN A 30 -24.84 -5.29 -8.87
C ASN A 30 -24.73 -6.35 -9.98
N ILE A 31 -24.28 -5.98 -11.18
CA ILE A 31 -23.99 -6.94 -12.28
C ILE A 31 -22.95 -7.99 -11.85
N LYS A 32 -22.02 -7.63 -10.95
CA LYS A 32 -21.02 -8.55 -10.38
C LYS A 32 -21.54 -9.33 -9.17
N GLN A 33 -22.86 -9.37 -8.95
CA GLN A 33 -23.52 -10.03 -7.82
C GLN A 33 -23.09 -9.47 -6.46
N LYS A 34 -22.84 -8.17 -6.42
CA LYS A 34 -22.46 -7.46 -5.21
C LYS A 34 -23.58 -6.52 -4.81
N GLU A 35 -24.13 -6.74 -3.63
CA GLU A 35 -25.13 -5.84 -3.06
C GLU A 35 -24.45 -4.57 -2.56
N VAL A 36 -25.02 -3.41 -2.89
CA VAL A 36 -24.49 -2.10 -2.50
C VAL A 36 -25.55 -1.35 -1.71
N VAL A 37 -25.23 -1.03 -0.46
CA VAL A 37 -26.00 -0.14 0.40
C VAL A 37 -25.41 1.26 0.27
N VAL A 38 -26.16 2.18 -0.32
CA VAL A 38 -25.78 3.59 -0.40
C VAL A 38 -26.30 4.30 0.84
N THR A 39 -25.44 5.05 1.52
CA THR A 39 -25.81 5.88 2.66
C THR A 39 -25.25 7.28 2.48
N TYR A 40 -26.12 8.26 2.67
CA TYR A 40 -25.80 9.68 2.63
C TYR A 40 -25.59 10.22 4.05
N LEU A 41 -24.93 11.37 4.12
CA LEU A 41 -24.69 12.08 5.37
C LEU A 41 -25.99 12.24 6.19
N GLY A 42 -25.97 11.78 7.45
CA GLY A 42 -27.07 11.92 8.41
C GLY A 42 -28.07 10.76 8.41
N GLU A 43 -27.99 9.81 7.48
CA GLU A 43 -28.90 8.67 7.40
C GLU A 43 -28.55 7.54 8.39
N LYS A 44 -27.39 7.63 9.06
CA LYS A 44 -26.92 6.64 10.04
C LYS A 44 -26.81 5.21 9.48
N GLY A 45 -26.55 5.07 8.18
CA GLY A 45 -26.44 3.79 7.49
C GLY A 45 -25.14 3.02 7.77
N LEU A 46 -24.24 3.59 8.59
CA LEU A 46 -23.00 2.92 9.02
C LEU A 46 -23.14 2.23 10.39
N LYS A 47 -24.33 2.20 10.99
CA LYS A 47 -24.58 1.45 12.23
C LYS A 47 -24.59 -0.06 11.98
N ASN A 48 -24.11 -0.82 12.96
CA ASN A 48 -24.19 -2.28 12.98
C ASN A 48 -23.57 -2.94 11.75
N LEU A 49 -22.39 -2.46 11.37
CA LEU A 49 -21.65 -3.01 10.24
C LEU A 49 -21.22 -4.46 10.51
N PRO A 50 -21.37 -5.36 9.53
CA PRO A 50 -20.96 -6.74 9.67
C PRO A 50 -19.43 -6.84 9.84
N PRO A 51 -18.91 -7.97 10.38
CA PRO A 51 -17.48 -8.25 10.36
C PRO A 51 -16.92 -8.15 8.94
N TYR A 52 -15.72 -7.57 8.78
CA TYR A 52 -15.06 -7.39 7.47
C TYR A 52 -15.82 -6.47 6.50
N ALA A 53 -16.66 -5.57 7.01
CA ALA A 53 -17.38 -4.58 6.21
C ALA A 53 -16.43 -3.76 5.32
N LYS A 54 -16.84 -3.58 4.06
CA LYS A 54 -16.11 -2.80 3.06
C LYS A 54 -16.91 -1.54 2.76
N ILE A 55 -16.36 -0.39 3.16
CA ILE A 55 -16.96 0.93 3.03
C ILE A 55 -16.20 1.71 1.97
N TYR A 56 -16.89 2.10 0.91
CA TYR A 56 -16.43 3.05 -0.09
C TYR A 56 -16.87 4.43 0.37
N VAL A 57 -15.93 5.36 0.49
CA VAL A 57 -16.22 6.76 0.80
C VAL A 57 -16.01 7.54 -0.48
N LEU A 58 -17.09 8.08 -1.02
CA LEU A 58 -17.06 8.88 -2.24
C LEU A 58 -17.08 10.36 -1.89
N ALA A 59 -15.90 10.97 -1.86
CA ALA A 59 -15.74 12.38 -1.56
C ALA A 59 -15.58 13.16 -2.87
N PRO A 60 -16.61 13.87 -3.35
CA PRO A 60 -16.51 14.68 -4.55
C PRO A 60 -15.71 15.96 -4.33
N GLY A 61 -15.29 16.59 -5.42
CA GLY A 61 -14.61 17.89 -5.41
C GLY A 61 -13.11 17.83 -5.59
N THR A 62 -12.55 18.91 -6.13
CA THR A 62 -11.13 19.03 -6.45
C THR A 62 -10.33 19.38 -5.19
N ALA A 63 -9.26 18.64 -4.93
CA ALA A 63 -8.35 18.98 -3.83
C ALA A 63 -7.69 20.34 -4.08
N THR A 64 -7.64 21.18 -3.05
CA THR A 64 -6.85 22.41 -3.10
C THR A 64 -5.37 22.08 -3.25
N THR A 65 -4.61 22.95 -3.91
CA THR A 65 -3.16 22.78 -4.01
C THR A 65 -2.51 23.41 -2.78
N PRO A 66 -1.90 22.62 -1.89
CA PRO A 66 -1.30 23.15 -0.68
C PRO A 66 -0.05 23.97 -1.00
N THR A 67 0.09 25.08 -0.32
CA THR A 67 1.30 25.92 -0.29
C THR A 67 2.49 25.18 0.34
N SER A 68 3.70 25.70 0.15
CA SER A 68 4.91 25.14 0.77
C SER A 68 4.84 25.09 2.30
N ILE A 69 4.18 26.06 2.92
CA ILE A 69 3.98 26.12 4.38
C ILE A 69 3.03 25.01 4.83
N GLU A 70 1.92 24.81 4.11
CA GLU A 70 0.99 23.72 4.37
C GLU A 70 1.68 22.36 4.28
N ASN A 71 2.56 22.15 3.29
CA ASN A 71 3.35 20.92 3.15
C ASN A 71 4.25 20.60 4.36
N GLN A 72 4.62 21.60 5.16
CA GLN A 72 5.51 21.44 6.31
C GLN A 72 4.77 21.24 7.63
N ALA A 73 3.46 21.51 7.68
CA ALA A 73 2.65 21.31 8.87
C ALA A 73 2.54 19.81 9.19
N LYS A 74 3.23 19.38 10.25
CA LYS A 74 3.18 18.01 10.78
C LYS A 74 2.05 17.80 11.79
N ASP A 75 1.59 18.88 12.41
CA ASP A 75 0.47 18.89 13.35
C ASP A 75 -0.81 19.29 12.61
N TYR A 76 -1.68 18.31 12.36
CA TYR A 76 -2.91 18.53 11.61
C TYR A 76 -3.99 19.23 12.44
N GLU A 77 -4.02 19.03 13.76
CA GLU A 77 -4.99 19.69 14.66
C GLU A 77 -4.71 21.19 14.73
N LEU A 78 -3.45 21.56 14.93
CA LEU A 78 -3.04 22.96 14.95
C LEU A 78 -3.24 23.60 13.58
N ALA A 79 -2.81 22.95 12.50
CA ALA A 79 -2.90 23.51 11.15
C ALA A 79 -4.35 23.71 10.67
N LEU A 80 -5.31 22.93 11.18
CA LEU A 80 -6.73 23.07 10.86
C LEU A 80 -7.31 24.41 11.37
N ASN A 81 -6.78 24.92 12.49
CA ASN A 81 -7.30 26.13 13.14
C ASN A 81 -6.76 27.43 12.54
N PHE A 82 -5.77 27.37 11.64
CA PHE A 82 -5.20 28.55 10.99
C PHE A 82 -5.64 28.67 9.53
N PRO A 83 -6.28 29.78 9.12
CA PRO A 83 -6.74 29.96 7.74
C PRO A 83 -5.64 29.83 6.67
N SER A 84 -4.40 30.19 7.02
CA SER A 84 -3.23 30.09 6.14
C SER A 84 -2.78 28.67 5.86
N THR A 85 -3.21 27.70 6.69
CA THR A 85 -2.82 26.29 6.55
C THR A 85 -3.99 25.33 6.44
N SER A 86 -5.23 25.81 6.61
CA SER A 86 -6.40 24.94 6.67
C SER A 86 -6.84 24.43 5.30
N GLN A 87 -6.49 25.10 4.20
CA GLN A 87 -7.00 24.77 2.87
C GLN A 87 -6.61 23.35 2.44
N GLN A 88 -5.44 22.86 2.87
CA GLN A 88 -4.96 21.50 2.63
C GLN A 88 -5.92 20.36 3.06
N PHE A 89 -6.92 20.66 3.90
CA PHE A 89 -7.89 19.69 4.43
C PHE A 89 -9.20 19.62 3.63
N TYR A 90 -9.35 20.45 2.58
CA TYR A 90 -10.63 20.63 1.89
C TYR A 90 -10.61 20.12 0.44
N LEU A 91 -11.78 19.65 0.01
CA LEU A 91 -12.14 19.38 -1.38
C LEU A 91 -13.17 20.42 -1.82
N SER A 92 -12.99 21.02 -3.00
CA SER A 92 -13.89 22.04 -3.53
C SER A 92 -14.77 21.47 -4.64
N GLU A 93 -16.08 21.48 -4.45
CA GLU A 93 -17.07 21.11 -5.46
C GLU A 93 -17.94 22.34 -5.78
N GLY A 94 -17.59 23.07 -6.84
CA GLY A 94 -18.26 24.33 -7.17
C GLY A 94 -18.13 25.37 -6.05
N LYS A 95 -19.27 25.81 -5.48
CA LYS A 95 -19.31 26.74 -4.33
C LYS A 95 -19.24 26.04 -2.97
N THR A 96 -19.26 24.71 -2.94
CA THR A 96 -19.25 23.93 -1.70
C THR A 96 -17.85 23.42 -1.40
N GLN A 97 -17.50 23.39 -0.12
CA GLN A 97 -16.25 22.83 0.37
C GLN A 97 -16.55 21.69 1.33
N LEU A 98 -15.86 20.56 1.12
CA LEU A 98 -15.91 19.40 1.98
C LEU A 98 -14.61 19.29 2.76
N SER A 99 -14.73 19.32 4.09
CA SER A 99 -13.60 19.14 5.00
C SER A 99 -13.38 17.65 5.27
N VAL A 100 -12.16 17.15 5.06
CA VAL A 100 -11.79 15.76 5.39
C VAL A 100 -11.93 15.46 6.89
N PRO A 101 -11.44 16.30 7.82
CA PRO A 101 -11.71 16.10 9.26
C PRO A 101 -13.20 16.02 9.58
N LYS A 102 -14.01 16.91 9.00
CA LYS A 102 -15.47 16.92 9.25
C LYS A 102 -16.15 15.65 8.72
N MET A 103 -15.71 15.16 7.56
CA MET A 103 -16.20 13.91 6.99
C MET A 103 -15.97 12.72 7.93
N VAL A 104 -14.81 12.66 8.60
CA VAL A 104 -14.53 11.63 9.60
C VAL A 104 -15.52 11.73 10.76
N ASP A 105 -15.76 12.93 11.27
CA ASP A 105 -16.66 13.18 12.39
C ASP A 105 -18.09 12.76 12.06
N GLU A 106 -18.53 13.13 10.87
CA GLU A 106 -19.84 12.79 10.34
C GLU A 106 -19.99 11.28 10.12
N MET A 107 -18.99 10.59 9.58
CA MET A 107 -19.01 9.12 9.45
C MET A 107 -19.11 8.41 10.79
N ILE A 108 -18.40 8.91 11.82
CA ILE A 108 -18.47 8.36 13.18
C ILE A 108 -19.86 8.60 13.76
N ALA A 109 -20.42 9.81 13.60
CA ALA A 109 -21.77 10.13 14.04
C ALA A 109 -22.85 9.29 13.32
N ASP A 110 -22.62 8.92 12.06
CA ASP A 110 -23.47 8.03 11.28
C ASP A 110 -23.29 6.55 11.60
N GLY A 111 -22.41 6.23 12.55
CA GLY A 111 -22.38 4.93 13.20
C GLY A 111 -21.21 4.03 12.86
N LEU A 112 -20.12 4.53 12.25
CA LEU A 112 -18.94 3.72 11.86
C LEU A 112 -18.46 2.74 12.96
N PHE A 113 -18.55 3.15 14.22
CA PHE A 113 -18.17 2.33 15.39
C PHE A 113 -19.37 1.89 16.26
N SER A 114 -20.59 2.24 15.87
CA SER A 114 -21.81 1.83 16.59
C SER A 114 -22.12 0.36 16.30
N ARG A 115 -22.25 -0.44 17.37
CA ARG A 115 -22.58 -1.86 17.30
C ARG A 115 -23.75 -2.20 18.21
N ASN A 116 -24.46 -3.27 17.85
CA ASN A 116 -25.46 -3.87 18.72
C ASN A 116 -24.76 -4.55 19.90
N ALA A 117 -25.27 -4.32 21.11
CA ALA A 117 -24.72 -4.92 22.33
C ALA A 117 -24.79 -6.46 22.33
N GLU A 118 -25.68 -7.03 21.52
CA GLU A 118 -25.92 -8.48 21.40
C GLU A 118 -24.93 -9.19 20.45
N GLU A 119 -24.20 -8.44 19.61
CA GLU A 119 -23.22 -8.97 18.63
C GLU A 119 -21.77 -8.69 19.04
N LEU A 120 -21.51 -8.52 20.35
CA LEU A 120 -20.16 -8.50 20.92
C LEU A 120 -19.60 -9.94 20.89
N SER A 121 -19.34 -10.47 19.69
CA SER A 121 -18.41 -11.58 19.55
C SER A 121 -17.02 -11.13 20.00
N GLU A 122 -16.21 -12.05 20.52
CA GLU A 122 -14.81 -11.79 20.92
C GLU A 122 -13.91 -11.34 19.74
N ASP A 123 -14.43 -11.39 18.51
CA ASP A 123 -13.71 -11.04 17.31
C ASP A 123 -13.51 -9.53 17.17
N ILE A 124 -12.25 -9.13 17.08
CA ILE A 124 -11.86 -7.75 16.77
C ILE A 124 -12.41 -7.38 15.39
N PRO A 125 -13.31 -6.39 15.31
CA PRO A 125 -13.89 -6.03 14.03
C PRO A 125 -12.88 -5.45 13.08
N ASN A 126 -12.86 -6.03 11.89
CA ASN A 126 -12.06 -5.56 10.77
C ASN A 126 -12.94 -4.74 9.85
N ILE A 127 -12.64 -3.45 9.68
CA ILE A 127 -13.33 -2.55 8.75
C ILE A 127 -12.36 -2.17 7.65
N HIS A 128 -12.82 -2.21 6.40
CA HIS A 128 -12.03 -1.81 5.25
C HIS A 128 -12.63 -0.57 4.60
N ILE A 129 -11.99 0.58 4.80
CA ILE A 129 -12.35 1.86 4.21
C ILE A 129 -11.58 2.07 2.91
N LYS A 130 -12.31 2.45 1.85
CA LYS A 130 -11.77 2.77 0.52
C LYS A 130 -12.15 4.19 0.16
N LEU A 131 -11.18 5.09 0.17
CA LEU A 131 -11.35 6.52 -0.07
C LEU A 131 -11.25 6.84 -1.57
N PHE A 132 -12.33 7.39 -2.13
CA PHE A 132 -12.40 7.88 -3.50
C PHE A 132 -12.52 9.41 -3.44
N PHE A 133 -11.39 10.09 -3.62
CA PHE A 133 -11.35 11.55 -3.73
C PHE A 133 -11.45 11.94 -5.20
N GLN A 134 -12.64 12.33 -5.64
CA GLN A 134 -12.91 12.58 -7.05
C GLN A 134 -12.09 13.79 -7.54
N ASN A 135 -11.17 13.60 -8.49
CA ASN A 135 -10.30 14.67 -9.02
C ASN A 135 -9.22 15.19 -8.04
N ALA A 136 -8.83 14.42 -7.02
CA ALA A 136 -7.74 14.83 -6.12
C ALA A 136 -6.33 14.56 -6.68
N GLY A 137 -6.17 13.66 -7.65
CA GLY A 137 -4.89 13.38 -8.31
C GLY A 137 -3.75 13.08 -7.32
N LYS A 138 -2.65 13.84 -7.39
CA LYS A 138 -1.49 13.67 -6.50
C LYS A 138 -1.80 13.99 -5.02
N GLN A 139 -2.84 14.78 -4.74
CA GLN A 139 -3.20 15.17 -3.36
C GLN A 139 -4.01 14.09 -2.62
N ALA A 140 -4.55 13.10 -3.33
CA ALA A 140 -5.33 12.02 -2.71
C ALA A 140 -4.56 11.30 -1.59
N SER A 141 -3.24 11.12 -1.75
CA SER A 141 -2.38 10.52 -0.72
C SER A 141 -2.37 11.33 0.57
N ARG A 142 -2.30 12.66 0.45
CA ARG A 142 -2.27 13.57 1.60
C ARG A 142 -3.62 13.57 2.31
N LEU A 143 -4.71 13.74 1.56
CA LEU A 143 -6.07 13.73 2.10
C LEU A 143 -6.37 12.40 2.80
N ALA A 144 -5.89 11.29 2.25
CA ALA A 144 -6.03 9.99 2.85
C ALA A 144 -5.23 9.87 4.17
N LYS A 145 -4.02 10.44 4.27
CA LYS A 145 -3.25 10.50 5.53
C LYS A 145 -3.93 11.35 6.60
N ILE A 146 -4.49 12.48 6.19
CA ILE A 146 -5.29 13.34 7.06
C ILE A 146 -6.50 12.56 7.57
N PHE A 147 -7.24 11.91 6.68
CA PHE A 147 -8.41 11.11 7.03
C PHE A 147 -8.04 10.00 8.05
N GLU A 148 -6.94 9.27 7.79
CA GLU A 148 -6.44 8.25 8.72
C GLU A 148 -6.12 8.83 10.09
N TYR A 149 -5.41 9.96 10.14
CA TYR A 149 -5.06 10.62 11.40
C TYR A 149 -6.29 10.97 12.25
N PHE A 150 -7.32 11.58 11.65
CA PHE A 150 -8.54 11.95 12.38
C PHE A 150 -9.37 10.72 12.79
N ILE A 151 -9.37 9.66 11.99
CA ILE A 151 -9.97 8.38 12.38
C ILE A 151 -9.25 7.81 13.60
N ASP A 152 -7.91 7.75 13.56
CA ASP A 152 -7.10 7.20 14.64
C ASP A 152 -7.25 7.99 15.94
N LEU A 153 -7.37 9.32 15.86
CA LEU A 153 -7.61 10.20 17.01
C LEU A 153 -8.97 9.90 17.69
N LYS A 154 -9.98 9.49 16.90
CA LYS A 154 -11.37 9.32 17.36
C LYS A 154 -11.81 7.86 17.47
N LYS A 155 -10.88 6.92 17.32
CA LYS A 155 -11.16 5.48 17.49
C LYS A 155 -11.61 5.22 18.94
N PRO A 156 -12.61 4.34 19.14
CA PRO A 156 -13.01 3.91 20.47
C PRO A 156 -11.88 3.09 21.13
N THR A 157 -11.89 3.01 22.46
CA THR A 157 -10.94 2.21 23.24
C THR A 157 -11.03 0.71 22.92
N THR A 158 -12.20 0.24 22.49
CA THR A 158 -12.39 -1.14 22.01
C THR A 158 -11.55 -1.38 20.75
N PRO A 159 -10.84 -2.52 20.66
CA PRO A 159 -10.00 -2.80 19.50
C PRO A 159 -10.87 -2.87 18.24
N VAL A 160 -10.65 -1.94 17.30
CA VAL A 160 -11.22 -1.96 15.95
C VAL A 160 -10.07 -1.87 14.97
N ASN A 161 -9.96 -2.85 14.09
CA ASN A 161 -8.94 -2.86 13.06
C ASN A 161 -9.46 -2.19 11.79
N ILE A 162 -8.83 -1.09 11.39
CA ILE A 162 -9.23 -0.36 10.19
C ILE A 162 -8.11 -0.48 9.17
N ARG A 163 -8.45 -1.02 8.00
CA ARG A 163 -7.62 -0.94 6.80
C ARG A 163 -8.10 0.21 5.96
N MET A 164 -7.19 1.04 5.48
CA MET A 164 -7.51 2.15 4.59
C MET A 164 -6.77 2.01 3.25
N ASP A 165 -7.52 2.12 2.16
CA ASP A 165 -6.95 2.27 0.82
C ASP A 165 -7.50 3.56 0.19
N TYR A 166 -6.70 4.25 -0.61
CA TYR A 166 -7.16 5.41 -1.38
C TYR A 166 -6.92 5.25 -2.87
N TYR A 167 -7.75 5.96 -3.63
CA TYR A 167 -7.80 5.95 -5.08
C TYR A 167 -7.62 7.39 -5.59
N PRO A 168 -6.52 7.70 -6.33
CA PRO A 168 -6.22 9.07 -6.75
C PRO A 168 -6.97 9.52 -8.01
N ASP A 169 -7.50 8.58 -8.79
CA ASP A 169 -8.18 8.87 -10.06
C ASP A 169 -9.68 9.09 -9.88
N SER A 170 -10.24 9.88 -10.80
CA SER A 170 -11.61 10.42 -10.82
C SER A 170 -12.71 9.40 -11.09
N LEU A 171 -12.36 8.18 -11.50
CA LEU A 171 -13.34 7.17 -11.90
C LEU A 171 -13.60 6.21 -10.75
N LEU A 172 -14.83 6.24 -10.24
CA LEU A 172 -15.43 5.17 -9.41
C LEU A 172 -15.43 3.79 -10.10
N GLN A 173 -15.03 3.70 -11.37
CA GLN A 173 -14.95 2.43 -12.07
C GLN A 173 -13.98 1.49 -11.33
N ALA A 174 -14.47 0.28 -11.05
CA ALA A 174 -13.75 -0.80 -10.40
C ALA A 174 -12.30 -0.96 -10.93
N PRO A 175 -11.36 -1.46 -10.10
CA PRO A 175 -9.95 -1.57 -10.47
C PRO A 175 -9.79 -2.37 -11.76
N GLY A 176 -9.54 -1.68 -12.86
CA GLY A 176 -9.67 -2.25 -14.18
C GLY A 176 -9.06 -1.37 -15.26
N LYS A 177 -7.74 -1.17 -15.22
CA LYS A 177 -6.89 -0.95 -16.41
C LYS A 177 -5.42 -1.24 -16.08
N LYS A 178 -4.75 -1.96 -16.98
CA LYS A 178 -3.37 -2.46 -16.83
C LYS A 178 -2.36 -1.30 -16.79
N GLY A 179 -1.36 -1.40 -15.92
CA GLY A 179 -0.07 -0.71 -16.08
C GLY A 179 0.35 0.32 -15.01
N LYS A 180 -0.53 0.73 -14.09
CA LYS A 180 -0.16 1.61 -12.96
C LYS A 180 -0.83 1.15 -11.66
N PRO A 181 -0.19 1.30 -10.48
CA PRO A 181 -0.85 1.02 -9.20
C PRO A 181 -2.05 1.96 -9.04
N HIS A 182 -3.24 1.39 -9.16
CA HIS A 182 -4.54 2.05 -9.09
C HIS A 182 -5.03 2.23 -7.63
N LYS A 183 -4.21 1.78 -6.68
CA LYS A 183 -4.58 1.60 -5.28
C LYS A 183 -3.34 1.81 -4.44
N TYR A 184 -3.47 2.65 -3.43
CA TYR A 184 -2.42 2.89 -2.45
C TYR A 184 -3.00 2.61 -1.08
N ALA A 185 -2.42 1.65 -0.37
CA ALA A 185 -2.78 1.38 1.01
C ALA A 185 -2.12 2.43 1.91
N ILE A 186 -2.87 2.98 2.86
CA ILE A 186 -2.25 3.64 4.01
C ILE A 186 -2.14 2.59 5.10
N HIS A 187 -0.93 2.44 5.60
CA HIS A 187 -0.63 1.52 6.66
C HIS A 187 -0.65 2.31 7.96
N SER A 188 -1.62 2.01 8.83
CA SER A 188 -1.60 2.50 10.21
C SER A 188 -0.28 2.10 10.83
N SER A 189 0.43 3.09 11.40
CA SER A 189 1.75 2.91 12.02
C SER A 189 1.77 1.89 13.17
N LYS A 190 0.60 1.47 13.67
CA LYS A 190 0.45 0.62 14.86
C LYS A 190 -0.04 -0.81 14.59
N ASN A 191 -0.49 -1.13 13.38
CA ASN A 191 -0.87 -2.51 13.05
C ASN A 191 0.19 -3.13 12.13
N THR A 192 0.94 -4.09 12.69
CA THR A 192 1.77 -5.08 12.01
C THR A 192 0.89 -5.98 11.12
N PHE A 193 0.27 -5.41 10.10
CA PHE A 193 -0.23 -6.19 8.98
C PHE A 193 0.97 -6.70 8.20
N LEU A 194 1.48 -7.87 8.60
CA LEU A 194 2.34 -8.65 7.75
C LEU A 194 1.54 -8.95 6.48
N ARG A 195 2.03 -8.47 5.33
CA ARG A 195 1.44 -8.82 4.02
C ARG A 195 1.35 -10.34 3.93
N ALA A 196 0.39 -10.91 3.22
CA ALA A 196 0.40 -12.36 2.94
C ALA A 196 1.72 -12.84 2.30
N LYS A 197 2.48 -11.94 1.67
CA LYS A 197 3.87 -12.20 1.27
C LYS A 197 4.83 -12.25 2.46
N GLU A 198 4.78 -11.29 3.37
CA GLU A 198 5.60 -11.23 4.59
C GLU A 198 5.23 -12.35 5.57
N VAL A 199 3.95 -12.73 5.68
CA VAL A 199 3.50 -13.92 6.42
C VAL A 199 4.09 -15.18 5.78
N ARG A 200 4.01 -15.33 4.46
CA ARG A 200 4.66 -16.45 3.76
C ARG A 200 6.17 -16.46 3.92
N GLU A 201 6.80 -15.29 3.97
CA GLU A 201 8.23 -15.15 4.27
C GLU A 201 8.54 -15.42 5.75
N SER A 202 7.60 -15.21 6.67
CA SER A 202 7.74 -15.56 8.10
C SER A 202 7.44 -17.04 8.41
N LEU A 203 6.82 -17.76 7.48
CA LEU A 203 6.61 -19.22 7.58
C LEU A 203 7.92 -20.00 7.33
N PHE A 204 8.99 -19.35 6.90
CA PHE A 204 10.31 -19.96 6.88
C PHE A 204 10.86 -20.02 8.33
N SER A 205 10.73 -21.18 8.98
CA SER A 205 11.41 -21.47 10.26
C SER A 205 12.93 -21.43 10.09
N GLU A 206 13.68 -21.27 11.20
CA GLU A 206 15.13 -21.48 11.21
C GLU A 206 15.43 -22.88 10.64
N GLY A 207 16.15 -22.95 9.51
CA GLY A 207 16.41 -24.17 8.74
C GLY A 207 15.62 -24.32 7.43
N CYS A 208 14.57 -23.52 7.22
CA CYS A 208 13.77 -23.52 5.97
C CYS A 208 13.92 -22.22 5.17
N GLN A 209 14.89 -21.35 5.46
CA GLN A 209 15.11 -20.12 4.69
C GLN A 209 15.88 -20.40 3.38
N PRO A 210 15.59 -19.66 2.30
CA PRO A 210 16.42 -19.71 1.10
C PRO A 210 17.85 -19.32 1.43
N MET A 211 18.81 -20.12 0.97
CA MET A 211 20.23 -19.96 1.25
C MET A 211 20.96 -19.59 -0.04
N LEU A 212 21.96 -18.73 0.08
CA LEU A 212 22.83 -18.35 -1.02
C LEU A 212 24.29 -18.61 -0.65
N SER A 213 24.89 -19.62 -1.27
CA SER A 213 26.28 -19.99 -1.01
C SER A 213 27.25 -18.93 -1.51
N ILE A 214 28.43 -18.88 -0.89
CA ILE A 214 29.50 -17.97 -1.30
C ILE A 214 30.01 -18.30 -2.72
N GLU A 215 30.01 -19.58 -3.11
CA GLU A 215 30.42 -20.03 -4.44
C GLU A 215 29.48 -19.49 -5.53
N ALA A 216 28.16 -19.57 -5.29
CA ALA A 216 27.17 -19.04 -6.22
C ALA A 216 27.34 -17.52 -6.39
N VAL A 217 27.57 -16.79 -5.30
CA VAL A 217 27.85 -15.35 -5.37
C VAL A 217 29.15 -15.07 -6.11
N ARG A 218 30.23 -15.81 -5.86
CA ARG A 218 31.50 -15.65 -6.58
C ARG A 218 31.31 -15.77 -8.08
N GLU A 219 30.47 -16.69 -8.51
CA GLU A 219 30.18 -16.89 -9.92
C GLU A 219 29.41 -15.72 -10.52
N ALA A 220 28.36 -15.22 -9.85
CA ALA A 220 27.65 -14.01 -10.30
C ALA A 220 28.56 -12.75 -10.32
N VAL A 221 29.48 -12.64 -9.36
CA VAL A 221 30.46 -11.55 -9.33
C VAL A 221 31.48 -11.69 -10.46
N ARG A 222 31.91 -12.92 -10.78
CA ARG A 222 32.78 -13.21 -11.92
C ARG A 222 32.11 -12.77 -13.23
N GLU A 223 30.87 -13.19 -13.46
CA GLU A 223 30.06 -12.78 -14.61
C GLU A 223 29.89 -11.25 -14.69
N TYR A 224 29.63 -10.60 -13.55
CA TYR A 224 29.56 -9.14 -13.47
C TYR A 224 30.87 -8.47 -13.88
N TYR A 225 32.01 -8.96 -13.41
CA TYR A 225 33.31 -8.41 -13.79
C TYR A 225 33.68 -8.72 -15.24
N ILE A 226 33.26 -9.86 -15.79
CA ILE A 226 33.41 -10.17 -17.22
C ILE A 226 32.61 -9.17 -18.06
N TYR A 227 31.37 -8.88 -17.67
CA TYR A 227 30.58 -7.83 -18.29
C TYR A 227 31.28 -6.47 -18.19
N LYS A 228 31.85 -6.12 -17.04
CA LYS A 228 32.59 -4.86 -16.90
C LYS A 228 33.84 -4.82 -17.77
N SER A 229 34.56 -5.93 -17.90
CA SER A 229 35.73 -6.01 -18.77
C SER A 229 35.42 -5.81 -20.25
N SER A 230 34.19 -6.10 -20.70
CA SER A 230 33.79 -5.84 -22.09
C SER A 230 33.78 -4.33 -22.44
N ARG A 231 33.83 -3.45 -21.43
CA ARG A 231 34.01 -2.01 -21.61
C ARG A 231 35.42 -1.71 -22.11
N PHE A 232 35.55 -0.72 -22.99
CA PHE A 232 36.80 -0.41 -23.71
C PHE A 232 37.34 -1.60 -24.52
N CYS A 233 36.47 -2.29 -25.25
CA CYS A 233 36.85 -3.38 -26.17
C CYS A 233 37.64 -4.51 -25.48
N GLY A 234 37.41 -4.79 -24.19
CA GLY A 234 38.15 -5.83 -23.46
C GLY A 234 39.41 -5.35 -22.73
N LEU A 235 39.91 -4.15 -23.04
CA LEU A 235 41.19 -3.66 -22.48
C LEU A 235 41.10 -3.32 -21.00
N SER A 236 39.91 -3.02 -20.48
CA SER A 236 39.71 -2.76 -19.04
C SER A 236 40.07 -3.96 -18.15
N HIS A 237 39.97 -5.19 -18.66
CA HIS A 237 40.46 -6.38 -17.96
C HIS A 237 41.98 -6.43 -17.91
N LEU A 238 42.63 -6.19 -19.05
CA LEU A 238 44.07 -6.30 -19.23
C LEU A 238 44.82 -5.31 -18.32
N PHE A 239 44.21 -4.16 -18.04
CA PHE A 239 44.73 -3.11 -17.17
C PHE A 239 44.17 -3.15 -15.74
N GLY A 240 43.37 -4.15 -15.37
CA GLY A 240 42.80 -4.27 -14.01
C GLY A 240 41.82 -3.14 -13.63
N LEU A 241 41.20 -2.46 -14.61
CA LEU A 241 40.35 -1.29 -14.40
C LEU A 241 38.88 -1.64 -14.10
N ASN A 242 38.56 -2.92 -13.93
CA ASN A 242 37.18 -3.38 -13.71
C ASN A 242 36.52 -2.75 -12.47
N GLU A 243 37.30 -2.48 -11.42
CA GLU A 243 36.84 -1.81 -10.21
C GLU A 243 36.44 -0.34 -10.47
N TRP A 244 37.11 0.34 -11.39
CA TRP A 244 36.81 1.74 -11.74
C TRP A 244 35.45 1.92 -12.42
N PHE A 245 34.97 0.86 -13.09
CA PHE A 245 33.66 0.85 -13.74
C PHE A 245 32.55 0.27 -12.85
N THR A 246 32.88 -0.12 -11.62
CA THR A 246 31.95 -0.65 -10.64
C THR A 246 31.35 0.51 -9.84
N SER A 247 30.02 0.54 -9.71
CA SER A 247 29.40 1.59 -8.88
C SER A 247 29.75 1.37 -7.42
N LYS A 248 29.83 2.45 -6.63
CA LYS A 248 30.10 2.38 -5.19
C LYS A 248 29.18 1.38 -4.47
N ASP A 249 27.89 1.39 -4.79
CA ASP A 249 26.92 0.45 -4.21
C ASP A 249 27.19 -1.01 -4.60
N SER A 250 27.65 -1.24 -5.84
CA SER A 250 27.99 -2.58 -6.31
C SER A 250 29.25 -3.09 -5.61
N ALA A 251 30.29 -2.26 -5.49
CA ALA A 251 31.53 -2.62 -4.79
C ALA A 251 31.26 -2.97 -3.32
N LEU A 252 30.56 -2.10 -2.59
CA LEU A 252 30.20 -2.34 -1.19
C LEU A 252 29.34 -3.60 -1.00
N THR A 253 28.49 -3.91 -1.97
CA THR A 253 27.65 -5.10 -1.92
C THR A 253 28.46 -6.36 -2.22
N ILE A 254 29.36 -6.34 -3.21
CA ILE A 254 30.29 -7.43 -3.52
C ILE A 254 31.15 -7.74 -2.31
N ASP A 255 31.78 -6.72 -1.71
CA ASP A 255 32.62 -6.87 -0.51
C ASP A 255 31.83 -7.49 0.65
N SER A 256 30.57 -7.11 0.81
CA SER A 256 29.71 -7.64 1.85
C SER A 256 29.28 -9.09 1.59
N LEU A 257 28.94 -9.44 0.35
CA LEU A 257 28.45 -10.78 0.00
C LEU A 257 29.58 -11.81 -0.03
N LEU A 258 30.80 -11.39 -0.35
CA LEU A 258 31.98 -12.26 -0.41
C LEU A 258 32.68 -12.46 0.95
N LYS A 259 32.13 -11.92 2.05
CA LYS A 259 32.65 -12.18 3.40
C LYS A 259 32.50 -13.67 3.75
N PRO A 260 33.60 -14.38 4.10
CA PRO A 260 33.53 -15.80 4.47
C PRO A 260 32.68 -16.06 5.71
N GLU A 261 32.64 -15.12 6.64
CA GLU A 261 31.94 -15.24 7.93
C GLU A 261 30.42 -15.01 7.83
N MET A 262 29.92 -14.54 6.67
CA MET A 262 28.49 -14.31 6.46
C MET A 262 27.79 -15.66 6.27
N LYS A 263 26.71 -15.88 7.03
CA LYS A 263 25.84 -17.06 6.84
C LYS A 263 25.11 -16.99 5.49
N ASP A 264 24.79 -18.15 4.93
CA ASP A 264 24.17 -18.24 3.60
C ASP A 264 22.77 -17.59 3.55
N GLU A 265 22.04 -17.61 4.66
CA GLU A 265 20.76 -16.91 4.82
C GLU A 265 20.93 -15.39 4.81
N ASP A 266 21.92 -14.89 5.54
CA ASP A 266 22.25 -13.46 5.57
C ASP A 266 22.72 -12.98 4.20
N ARG A 267 23.48 -13.83 3.49
CA ARG A 267 23.94 -13.57 2.11
C ARG A 267 22.75 -13.49 1.15
N PHE A 268 21.78 -14.39 1.28
CA PHE A 268 20.53 -14.34 0.52
C PHE A 268 19.74 -13.05 0.79
N ILE A 269 19.55 -12.68 2.06
CA ILE A 269 18.83 -11.45 2.45
C ILE A 269 19.52 -10.22 1.87
N LYS A 270 20.85 -10.16 1.98
CA LYS A 270 21.65 -9.04 1.47
C LYS A 270 21.53 -8.91 -0.06
N ALA A 271 21.62 -10.01 -0.80
CA ALA A 271 21.45 -10.02 -2.26
C ALA A 271 20.03 -9.59 -2.67
N LYS A 272 19.00 -10.13 -2.01
CA LYS A 272 17.60 -9.77 -2.24
C LYS A 272 17.34 -8.27 -1.99
N ASN A 273 17.90 -7.71 -0.92
CA ASN A 273 17.77 -6.29 -0.60
C ASN A 273 18.46 -5.41 -1.64
N PHE A 274 19.64 -5.81 -2.14
CA PHE A 274 20.32 -5.10 -3.20
C PHE A 274 19.51 -5.06 -4.51
N ILE A 275 18.94 -6.20 -4.94
CA ILE A 275 18.09 -6.27 -6.14
C ILE A 275 16.87 -5.34 -6.02
N LYS A 276 16.28 -5.27 -4.82
CA LYS A 276 15.13 -4.39 -4.55
C LYS A 276 15.51 -2.92 -4.60
N ALA A 277 16.67 -2.55 -4.06
CA ALA A 277 17.14 -1.17 -4.03
C ALA A 277 17.63 -0.69 -5.41
N PHE A 278 18.23 -1.58 -6.21
CA PHE A 278 18.87 -1.26 -7.48
C PHE A 278 18.41 -2.19 -8.62
N PRO A 279 17.12 -2.17 -8.99
CA PRO A 279 16.55 -3.15 -9.93
C PRO A 279 17.15 -3.13 -11.34
N ASN A 280 17.70 -1.99 -11.76
CA ASN A 280 18.30 -1.81 -13.09
C ASN A 280 19.84 -1.98 -13.10
N ASN A 281 20.45 -2.39 -11.98
CA ASN A 281 21.89 -2.59 -11.90
C ASN A 281 22.30 -3.95 -12.51
N LYS A 282 23.40 -4.01 -13.26
CA LYS A 282 23.89 -5.26 -13.83
C LYS A 282 24.31 -6.31 -12.82
N LEU A 283 24.83 -5.92 -11.66
CA LEU A 283 25.07 -6.86 -10.56
C LEU A 283 23.74 -7.44 -10.04
N ALA A 284 22.67 -6.63 -10.01
CA ALA A 284 21.35 -7.11 -9.60
C ALA A 284 20.74 -8.08 -10.61
N ASP A 285 21.02 -7.92 -11.92
CA ASP A 285 20.59 -8.89 -12.94
C ASP A 285 21.22 -10.27 -12.69
N TYR A 286 22.54 -10.35 -12.47
CA TYR A 286 23.24 -11.62 -12.19
C TYR A 286 22.83 -12.24 -10.85
N LEU A 287 22.59 -11.43 -9.81
CA LEU A 287 22.13 -11.93 -8.52
C LEU A 287 20.67 -12.40 -8.54
N ARG A 288 19.84 -11.85 -9.43
CA ARG A 288 18.40 -12.15 -9.49
C ARG A 288 18.13 -13.61 -9.81
N GLU A 289 18.86 -14.16 -10.79
CA GLU A 289 18.73 -15.57 -11.17
C GLU A 289 19.06 -16.49 -10.00
N LEU A 290 20.13 -16.20 -9.25
CA LEU A 290 20.52 -16.98 -8.08
C LEU A 290 19.50 -16.89 -6.94
N VAL A 291 18.95 -15.69 -6.70
CA VAL A 291 17.93 -15.47 -5.67
C VAL A 291 16.63 -16.18 -6.03
N ASP A 292 16.21 -16.12 -7.29
CA ASP A 292 14.99 -16.78 -7.75
C ASP A 292 15.12 -18.31 -7.73
N ASN A 293 16.29 -18.84 -8.12
CA ASN A 293 16.59 -20.28 -8.05
C ASN A 293 16.61 -20.77 -6.59
N SER A 294 17.31 -20.06 -5.69
CA SER A 294 17.32 -20.39 -4.26
C SER A 294 15.92 -20.41 -3.64
N VAL A 295 15.03 -19.49 -4.06
CA VAL A 295 13.62 -19.49 -3.64
C VAL A 295 12.85 -20.69 -4.19
N ASN A 296 13.10 -21.10 -5.42
CA ASN A 296 12.42 -22.22 -6.05
C ASN A 296 12.91 -23.56 -5.48
N ASP A 297 14.22 -23.74 -5.33
CA ASP A 297 14.83 -24.93 -4.72
C ASP A 297 14.31 -25.14 -3.29
N ASN A 298 14.18 -24.05 -2.53
CA ASN A 298 13.61 -24.10 -1.18
C ASN A 298 12.13 -24.50 -1.19
N LYS A 299 11.33 -23.97 -2.13
CA LYS A 299 9.93 -24.38 -2.30
C LYS A 299 9.82 -25.86 -2.68
N GLU A 300 10.66 -26.35 -3.57
CA GLU A 300 10.62 -27.78 -3.94
C GLU A 300 11.02 -28.66 -2.75
N LYS A 301 12.12 -28.30 -2.07
CA LYS A 301 12.65 -29.10 -0.95
C LYS A 301 11.72 -29.20 0.26
N PHE A 302 10.98 -28.13 0.57
CA PHE A 302 10.18 -28.07 1.81
C PHE A 302 8.66 -27.99 1.57
N TRP A 303 8.20 -27.67 0.37
CA TRP A 303 6.78 -27.38 0.10
C TRP A 303 6.18 -28.20 -1.05
N SER A 304 6.98 -28.90 -1.88
CA SER A 304 6.44 -29.75 -2.97
C SER A 304 6.25 -31.22 -2.58
N SER A 305 6.01 -31.53 -1.30
CA SER A 305 5.68 -32.89 -0.86
C SER A 305 4.60 -32.87 0.23
N GLN A 306 3.38 -32.47 -0.15
CA GLN A 306 2.16 -32.77 0.60
C GLN A 306 0.89 -32.77 -0.28
N ALA A 307 1.01 -33.30 -1.51
CA ALA A 307 -0.15 -33.62 -2.35
C ALA A 307 -0.15 -35.08 -2.84
N ALA A 308 0.78 -35.91 -2.38
CA ALA A 308 0.85 -37.31 -2.76
C ALA A 308 1.42 -38.15 -1.61
N GLN A 309 0.65 -38.32 -0.53
CA GLN A 309 0.51 -39.56 0.24
C GLN A 309 -0.36 -39.30 1.49
N VAL A 310 -1.49 -40.01 1.51
CA VAL A 310 -2.53 -40.18 2.56
C VAL A 310 -3.54 -39.05 2.73
#